data_AF-A0A5N8WAX5-F1
#
_entry.id   AF-A0A5N8WAX5-F1
#
_cell.length_a   1.000
_cell.length_b   1.000
_cell.length_c   1.000
_cell.angle_alpha   90.00
_cell.angle_beta   90.00
_cell.angle_gamma   90.00
#
_symmetry.space_group_name_H-M   'P 1'
#
loop_
_entity.id
_entity.type
_entity.pdbx_description
1 polymer ?
#
loop_
_entity_poly.entity_id
_entity_poly.type
_entity_poly.pdbx_seq_one_letter_code
_entity_poly.pdbx_strand_id
1 'polypeptide(L)'
;MSSADDQTTTVSTELRADIRRLGDLLGETLVRQEGPELLDLVERVRRLTREDGDAAAELLRGTELETAAKLVRAFSTYFHLANVTEQVHRGRELRAKRSAEGGLLARTADRLKDADPDHLRATVRNLNVRPVFTAHPTEAARRSVLNKLRRIAALLETPVIESDRRRHDIRLAENIDLVWQTDELRVVRPEPADEARNAIYYLDELHANAVGDVLEDLTAELERVGFTLPDDTRPLTFGTWIGGDRDGNPNVTPQVTWDVLILQHEHGINDALDLIDELRGFLSNSIRYAGATEELLESLQADLEALPEISPRYKRLNAEEPYRLKATCIRQKLENTKQRLAKGTPHAPGRDYLGTSELLTDLTLIQTSLREHRGGLFADGRMNRTIRTLAAFGLQLATMDVREHADAHHHALGQLFDRLGEESWRYEDMPREYRHKLLAKELRSRRPL
;
A
#
# COMPACT_ATOMS: atom_id res chain seq x y z
N MET A 1 -13.81 6.23 -36.17
CA MET A 1 -14.83 5.40 -35.50
C MET A 1 -14.63 3.89 -35.70
N SER A 2 -13.93 3.41 -36.74
CA SER A 2 -13.74 1.96 -36.96
C SER A 2 -12.69 1.27 -36.07
N SER A 3 -11.69 1.97 -35.54
CA SER A 3 -10.58 1.33 -34.79
C SER A 3 -10.89 1.07 -33.31
N ALA A 4 -11.73 1.89 -32.69
CA ALA A 4 -12.13 1.72 -31.30
C ALA A 4 -13.11 0.55 -31.15
N ASP A 5 -14.09 0.41 -32.06
CA ASP A 5 -15.02 -0.72 -32.05
C ASP A 5 -14.31 -2.06 -32.31
N ASP A 6 -13.33 -2.09 -33.22
CA ASP A 6 -12.58 -3.31 -33.53
C ASP A 6 -11.66 -3.75 -32.38
N GLN A 7 -11.04 -2.79 -31.68
CA GLN A 7 -10.27 -3.06 -30.46
C GLN A 7 -11.16 -3.53 -29.31
N THR A 8 -12.33 -2.92 -29.10
CA THR A 8 -13.26 -3.32 -28.02
C THR A 8 -13.80 -4.74 -28.25
N THR A 9 -14.08 -5.09 -29.51
CA THR A 9 -14.55 -6.43 -29.90
C THR A 9 -13.45 -7.48 -29.77
N THR A 10 -12.20 -7.13 -30.11
CA THR A 10 -11.03 -8.01 -29.98
C THR A 10 -10.66 -8.25 -28.51
N VAL A 11 -10.63 -7.21 -27.67
CA VAL A 11 -10.36 -7.31 -26.22
C VAL A 11 -11.43 -8.16 -25.53
N SER A 12 -12.71 -8.00 -25.90
CA SER A 12 -13.76 -8.88 -25.40
C SER A 12 -13.59 -10.34 -25.85
N THR A 13 -12.91 -10.60 -26.96
CA THR A 13 -12.68 -11.96 -27.48
C THR A 13 -11.48 -12.62 -26.79
N GLU A 14 -10.39 -11.89 -26.59
CA GLU A 14 -9.21 -12.37 -25.85
C GLU A 14 -9.54 -12.65 -24.38
N LEU A 15 -10.29 -11.75 -23.72
CA LEU A 15 -10.77 -11.96 -22.35
C LEU A 15 -11.56 -13.27 -22.23
N ARG A 16 -12.50 -13.52 -23.14
CA ARG A 16 -13.26 -14.77 -23.17
C ARG A 16 -12.39 -15.98 -23.48
N ALA A 17 -11.31 -15.83 -24.24
CA ALA A 17 -10.38 -16.91 -24.52
C ALA A 17 -9.56 -17.27 -23.27
N ASP A 18 -9.03 -16.28 -22.55
CA ASP A 18 -8.27 -16.51 -21.32
C ASP A 18 -9.16 -17.05 -20.18
N ILE A 19 -10.39 -16.56 -20.02
CA ILE A 19 -11.35 -17.11 -19.05
C ILE A 19 -11.66 -18.58 -19.36
N ARG A 20 -11.84 -18.93 -20.64
CA ARG A 20 -12.05 -20.33 -21.04
C ARG A 20 -10.82 -21.18 -20.74
N ARG A 21 -9.64 -20.71 -21.16
CA ARG A 21 -8.35 -21.38 -20.91
C ARG A 21 -8.14 -21.67 -19.42
N LEU A 22 -8.31 -20.69 -18.54
CA LEU A 22 -8.16 -20.91 -17.10
C LEU A 22 -9.27 -21.81 -16.53
N GLY A 23 -10.48 -21.73 -17.08
CA GLY A 23 -11.58 -22.65 -16.73
C GLY A 23 -11.27 -24.09 -17.11
N ASP A 24 -10.69 -24.33 -18.28
CA ASP A 24 -10.29 -25.65 -18.75
C ASP A 24 -9.17 -26.22 -17.86
N LEU A 25 -8.14 -25.41 -17.55
CA LEU A 25 -7.07 -25.80 -16.63
C LEU A 25 -7.58 -26.09 -15.22
N LEU A 26 -8.56 -25.32 -14.72
CA LEU A 26 -9.23 -25.63 -13.45
C LEU A 26 -10.01 -26.95 -13.54
N GLY A 27 -10.70 -27.21 -14.65
CA GLY A 27 -11.38 -28.50 -14.87
C GLY A 27 -10.40 -29.67 -14.80
N GLU A 28 -9.25 -29.57 -15.47
CA GLU A 28 -8.19 -30.58 -15.39
C GLU A 28 -7.66 -30.75 -13.96
N THR A 29 -7.51 -29.64 -13.22
CA THR A 29 -7.16 -29.66 -11.78
C THR A 29 -8.18 -30.44 -10.95
N LEU A 30 -9.48 -30.19 -11.15
CA LEU A 30 -10.54 -30.90 -10.42
C LEU A 30 -10.52 -32.39 -10.72
N VAL A 31 -10.35 -32.78 -11.99
CA VAL A 31 -10.25 -34.20 -12.39
C VAL A 31 -9.03 -34.86 -11.74
N ARG A 32 -7.86 -34.20 -11.75
CA ARG A 32 -6.63 -34.75 -11.16
C ARG A 32 -6.72 -34.92 -9.64
N GLN A 33 -7.38 -33.98 -8.94
CA GLN A 33 -7.35 -33.93 -7.48
C GLN A 33 -8.55 -34.60 -6.81
N GLU A 34 -9.72 -34.59 -7.43
CA GLU A 34 -10.99 -35.04 -6.82
C GLU A 34 -11.74 -36.08 -7.67
N GLY A 35 -11.31 -36.31 -8.92
CA GLY A 35 -11.95 -37.23 -9.87
C GLY A 35 -12.88 -36.55 -10.87
N PRO A 36 -13.24 -37.24 -11.97
CA PRO A 36 -14.11 -36.69 -13.01
C PRO A 36 -15.53 -36.36 -12.54
N GLU A 37 -16.03 -37.06 -11.53
CA GLU A 37 -17.39 -36.90 -11.01
C GLU A 37 -17.65 -35.50 -10.44
N LEU A 38 -16.63 -34.87 -9.84
CA LEU A 38 -16.75 -33.51 -9.33
C LEU A 38 -16.90 -32.50 -10.47
N LEU A 39 -16.12 -32.65 -11.54
CA LEU A 39 -16.20 -31.76 -12.70
C LEU A 39 -17.59 -31.89 -13.37
N ASP A 40 -18.06 -33.13 -13.57
CA ASP A 40 -19.39 -33.40 -14.13
C ASP A 40 -20.49 -32.74 -13.30
N LEU A 41 -20.37 -32.79 -11.97
CA LEU A 41 -21.31 -32.14 -11.06
C LEU A 41 -21.26 -30.61 -11.17
N VAL A 42 -20.06 -30.01 -11.22
CA VAL A 42 -19.88 -28.57 -11.43
C VAL A 42 -20.55 -28.12 -12.73
N GLU A 43 -20.32 -28.82 -13.84
CA GLU A 43 -20.92 -28.50 -15.13
C GLU A 43 -22.44 -28.67 -15.12
N ARG A 44 -22.94 -29.73 -14.47
CA ARG A 44 -24.38 -29.96 -14.30
C ARG A 44 -25.04 -28.84 -13.50
N VAL A 45 -24.45 -28.43 -12.38
CA VAL A 45 -24.96 -27.32 -11.55
C VAL A 45 -24.94 -26.02 -12.37
N ARG A 46 -23.86 -25.73 -13.09
CA ARG A 46 -23.74 -24.52 -13.93
C ARG A 46 -24.80 -24.47 -15.03
N ARG A 47 -25.10 -25.60 -15.66
CA ARG A 47 -26.13 -25.72 -16.69
C ARG A 47 -27.53 -25.55 -16.12
N LEU A 48 -27.87 -26.29 -15.06
CA LEU A 48 -29.19 -26.22 -14.43
C LEU A 48 -29.46 -24.81 -13.90
N THR A 49 -28.50 -24.14 -13.27
CA THR A 49 -28.68 -22.77 -12.77
C THR A 49 -29.06 -21.77 -13.87
N ARG A 50 -28.69 -22.04 -15.13
CA ARG A 50 -29.05 -21.20 -16.30
C ARG A 50 -30.38 -21.59 -16.93
N GLU A 51 -30.73 -22.87 -16.92
CA GLU A 51 -31.90 -23.43 -17.64
C GLU A 51 -33.13 -23.57 -16.72
N ASP A 52 -32.93 -24.05 -15.50
CA ASP A 52 -33.96 -24.41 -14.53
C ASP A 52 -33.41 -24.31 -13.08
N GLY A 53 -33.70 -23.18 -12.44
CA GLY A 53 -33.25 -22.88 -11.07
C GLY A 53 -33.87 -23.81 -10.01
N ASP A 54 -35.09 -24.30 -10.22
CA ASP A 54 -35.76 -25.21 -9.28
C ASP A 54 -35.11 -26.59 -9.31
N ALA A 55 -34.77 -27.08 -10.51
CA ALA A 55 -34.00 -28.31 -10.67
C ALA A 55 -32.58 -28.20 -10.08
N ALA A 56 -31.93 -27.05 -10.20
CA ALA A 56 -30.63 -26.80 -9.55
C ALA A 56 -30.76 -26.84 -8.01
N ALA A 57 -31.79 -26.20 -7.45
CA ALA A 57 -32.04 -26.21 -6.02
C ALA A 57 -32.30 -27.63 -5.48
N GLU A 58 -33.05 -28.45 -6.23
CA GLU A 58 -33.32 -29.83 -5.84
C GLU A 58 -32.05 -30.70 -5.87
N LEU A 59 -31.21 -30.54 -6.90
CA LEU A 59 -29.90 -31.22 -6.97
C LEU A 59 -29.03 -30.84 -5.76
N LEU A 60 -28.97 -29.56 -5.42
CA LEU A 60 -28.17 -29.06 -4.30
C LEU A 60 -28.73 -29.53 -2.95
N ARG A 61 -30.05 -29.65 -2.78
CA ARG A 61 -30.68 -30.22 -1.57
C ARG A 61 -30.26 -31.67 -1.32
N GLY A 62 -30.08 -32.45 -2.38
CA GLY A 62 -29.66 -33.85 -2.28
C GLY A 62 -28.14 -34.06 -2.22
N THR A 63 -27.33 -33.00 -2.24
CA THR A 63 -25.86 -33.11 -2.28
C THR A 63 -25.30 -33.25 -0.85
N GLU A 64 -24.43 -34.23 -0.64
CA GLU A 64 -23.75 -34.40 0.65
C GLU A 64 -22.87 -33.19 1.01
N LEU A 65 -22.73 -32.91 2.30
CA LEU A 65 -22.08 -31.68 2.78
C LEU A 65 -20.61 -31.57 2.32
N GLU A 66 -19.87 -32.68 2.26
CA GLU A 66 -18.49 -32.70 1.78
C GLU A 66 -18.41 -32.32 0.28
N THR A 67 -19.26 -32.93 -0.55
CA THR A 67 -19.36 -32.62 -1.98
C THR A 67 -19.83 -31.18 -2.19
N ALA A 68 -20.79 -30.70 -1.40
CA ALA A 68 -21.26 -29.33 -1.44
C ALA A 68 -20.13 -28.33 -1.12
N ALA A 69 -19.27 -28.63 -0.13
CA ALA A 69 -18.10 -27.81 0.18
C ALA A 69 -17.11 -27.77 -1.00
N LYS A 70 -16.83 -28.92 -1.65
CA LYS A 70 -16.00 -28.97 -2.86
C LYS A 70 -16.60 -28.18 -4.03
N LEU A 71 -17.93 -28.24 -4.21
CA LEU A 71 -18.63 -27.43 -5.22
C LEU A 71 -18.50 -25.93 -4.96
N VAL A 72 -18.72 -25.48 -3.72
CA VAL A 72 -18.54 -24.08 -3.35
C VAL A 72 -17.12 -23.63 -3.66
N ARG A 73 -16.10 -24.42 -3.28
CA ARG A 73 -14.70 -24.13 -3.59
C ARG A 73 -14.43 -24.06 -5.08
N ALA A 74 -14.98 -24.99 -5.88
CA ALA A 74 -14.80 -24.98 -7.34
C ALA A 74 -15.35 -23.70 -7.97
N PHE A 75 -16.55 -23.26 -7.56
CA PHE A 75 -17.11 -22.00 -8.03
C PHE A 75 -16.32 -20.78 -7.52
N SER A 76 -15.90 -20.76 -6.25
CA SER A 76 -15.06 -19.68 -5.69
C SER A 76 -13.75 -19.54 -6.45
N THR A 77 -13.03 -20.64 -6.68
CA THR A 77 -11.79 -20.64 -7.47
C THR A 77 -12.04 -20.19 -8.91
N TYR A 78 -13.12 -20.64 -9.55
CA TYR A 78 -13.50 -20.15 -10.88
C TYR A 78 -13.71 -18.62 -10.90
N PHE A 79 -14.43 -18.07 -9.91
CA PHE A 79 -14.64 -16.63 -9.80
C PHE A 79 -13.35 -15.87 -9.54
N HIS A 80 -12.44 -16.40 -8.71
CA HIS A 80 -11.12 -15.81 -8.52
C HIS A 80 -10.33 -15.73 -9.82
N LEU A 81 -10.31 -16.81 -10.62
CA LEU A 81 -9.62 -16.85 -11.91
C LEU A 81 -10.25 -15.89 -12.93
N ALA A 82 -11.59 -15.84 -12.98
CA ALA A 82 -12.31 -14.90 -13.84
C ALA A 82 -12.00 -13.44 -13.47
N ASN A 83 -12.08 -13.09 -12.19
CA ASN A 83 -11.79 -11.74 -11.69
C ASN A 83 -10.34 -11.31 -11.99
N VAL A 84 -9.37 -12.19 -11.74
CA VAL A 84 -7.96 -11.91 -12.06
C VAL A 84 -7.75 -11.69 -13.56
N THR A 85 -8.41 -12.51 -14.39
CA THR A 85 -8.32 -12.37 -15.84
C THR A 85 -8.92 -11.04 -16.30
N GLU A 86 -10.09 -10.69 -15.78
CA GLU A 86 -10.73 -9.39 -16.05
C GLU A 86 -9.84 -8.23 -15.62
N GLN A 87 -9.22 -8.30 -14.44
CA GLN A 87 -8.29 -7.27 -13.95
C GLN A 87 -7.09 -7.09 -14.88
N VAL A 88 -6.49 -8.19 -15.36
CA VAL A 88 -5.37 -8.15 -16.33
C VAL A 88 -5.80 -7.49 -17.63
N HIS A 89 -6.93 -7.91 -18.20
CA HIS A 89 -7.46 -7.34 -19.45
C HIS A 89 -7.85 -5.87 -19.30
N ARG A 90 -8.45 -5.49 -18.16
CA ARG A 90 -8.74 -4.10 -17.83
C ARG A 90 -7.45 -3.28 -17.74
N GLY A 91 -6.40 -3.83 -17.15
CA GLY A 91 -5.06 -3.22 -17.13
C GLY A 91 -4.51 -2.98 -18.54
N ARG A 92 -4.63 -3.97 -19.44
CA ARG A 92 -4.24 -3.83 -20.86
C ARG A 92 -5.03 -2.74 -21.58
N GLU A 93 -6.35 -2.70 -21.38
CA GLU A 93 -7.24 -1.67 -21.95
C GLU A 93 -6.83 -0.27 -21.47
N LEU A 94 -6.57 -0.10 -20.17
CA LEU A 94 -6.12 1.17 -19.61
C LEU A 94 -4.76 1.61 -20.17
N ARG A 95 -3.82 0.68 -20.37
CA ARG A 95 -2.52 0.97 -21.01
C ARG A 95 -2.69 1.36 -22.49
N ALA A 96 -3.51 0.63 -23.24
CA ALA A 96 -3.81 0.94 -24.64
C ALA A 96 -4.44 2.32 -24.77
N LYS A 97 -5.41 2.63 -23.91
CA LYS A 97 -6.04 3.96 -23.83
C LYS A 97 -5.04 5.05 -23.44
N ARG A 98 -4.16 4.79 -22.45
CA ARG A 98 -3.08 5.72 -22.07
C ARG A 98 -2.12 5.99 -23.24
N SER A 99 -1.81 4.98 -24.04
CA SER A 99 -0.97 5.11 -25.23
C SER A 99 -1.64 5.93 -26.34
N ALA A 100 -2.95 5.71 -26.56
CA ALA A 100 -3.70 6.39 -27.62
C ALA A 100 -4.11 7.83 -27.28
N GLU A 101 -4.53 8.08 -26.04
CA GLU A 101 -5.14 9.35 -25.61
C GLU A 101 -4.27 10.16 -24.62
N GLY A 102 -3.15 9.59 -24.17
CA GLY A 102 -2.37 10.13 -23.05
C GLY A 102 -2.90 9.70 -21.67
N GLY A 103 -2.06 9.87 -20.65
CA GLY A 103 -2.41 9.57 -19.26
C GLY A 103 -3.56 10.44 -18.73
N LEU A 104 -4.22 9.99 -17.65
CA LEU A 104 -5.26 10.79 -16.99
C LEU A 104 -4.71 12.13 -16.48
N LEU A 105 -3.50 12.12 -15.90
CA LEU A 105 -2.82 13.34 -15.46
C LEU A 105 -2.47 14.25 -16.64
N ALA A 106 -1.97 13.70 -17.75
CA ALA A 106 -1.65 14.48 -18.94
C ALA A 106 -2.87 15.21 -19.52
N ARG A 107 -3.99 14.50 -19.67
CA ARG A 107 -5.25 15.08 -20.13
C ARG A 107 -5.83 16.09 -19.16
N THR A 108 -5.61 15.89 -17.86
CA THR A 108 -6.02 16.85 -16.84
C THR A 108 -5.17 18.11 -16.94
N ALA A 109 -3.85 17.98 -17.06
CA ALA A 109 -2.94 19.10 -17.27
C ALA A 109 -3.29 19.88 -18.55
N ASP A 110 -3.63 19.20 -19.65
CA ASP A 110 -4.08 19.89 -20.87
C ASP A 110 -5.31 20.77 -20.67
N ARG A 111 -6.24 20.37 -19.80
CA ARG A 111 -7.42 21.18 -19.43
C ARG A 111 -7.07 22.35 -18.50
N LEU A 112 -5.94 22.28 -17.81
CA LEU A 112 -5.48 23.30 -16.87
C LEU A 112 -4.69 24.44 -17.55
N LYS A 113 -4.34 24.32 -18.83
CA LYS A 113 -3.59 25.35 -19.57
C LYS A 113 -4.27 26.72 -19.58
N ASP A 114 -5.60 26.73 -19.61
CA ASP A 114 -6.41 27.95 -19.64
C ASP A 114 -6.90 28.37 -18.24
N ALA A 115 -6.42 27.71 -17.18
CA ALA A 115 -6.80 28.04 -15.81
C ALA A 115 -6.10 29.32 -15.31
N ASP A 116 -6.72 29.99 -14.33
CA ASP A 116 -6.08 31.10 -13.62
C ASP A 116 -4.79 30.62 -12.92
N PRO A 117 -3.60 31.16 -13.26
CA PRO A 117 -2.33 30.71 -12.70
C PRO A 117 -2.22 30.85 -11.18
N ASP A 118 -2.82 31.88 -10.58
CA ASP A 118 -2.76 32.08 -9.13
C ASP A 118 -3.62 31.04 -8.41
N HIS A 119 -4.83 30.79 -8.92
CA HIS A 119 -5.68 29.71 -8.41
C HIS A 119 -5.03 28.34 -8.55
N LEU A 120 -4.38 28.05 -9.69
CA LEU A 120 -3.72 26.77 -9.90
C LEU A 120 -2.50 26.59 -8.98
N ARG A 121 -1.66 27.62 -8.79
CA ARG A 121 -0.56 27.60 -7.82
C ARG A 121 -1.06 27.31 -6.40
N ALA A 122 -2.13 27.99 -5.98
CA ALA A 122 -2.75 27.76 -4.68
C ALA A 122 -3.33 26.33 -4.56
N THR A 123 -3.94 25.81 -5.63
CA THR A 123 -4.49 24.46 -5.67
C THR A 123 -3.39 23.40 -5.57
N VAL A 124 -2.31 23.51 -6.36
CA VAL A 124 -1.17 22.59 -6.33
C VAL A 124 -0.53 22.57 -4.96
N ARG A 125 -0.30 23.74 -4.35
CA ARG A 125 0.29 23.85 -3.00
C ARG A 125 -0.55 23.18 -1.91
N ASN A 126 -1.87 23.19 -2.06
CA ASN A 126 -2.80 22.62 -1.07
C ASN A 126 -3.32 21.23 -1.48
N LEU A 127 -2.83 20.66 -2.57
CA LEU A 127 -3.26 19.35 -3.04
C LEU A 127 -2.87 18.32 -1.99
N ASN A 128 -3.87 17.59 -1.48
CA ASN A 128 -3.66 16.48 -0.57
C ASN A 128 -4.81 15.48 -0.75
N VAL A 129 -4.49 14.29 -1.21
CA VAL A 129 -5.41 13.16 -1.28
C VAL A 129 -4.93 12.11 -0.29
N ARG A 130 -5.82 11.67 0.61
CA ARG A 130 -5.51 10.65 1.63
C ARG A 130 -6.47 9.46 1.54
N PRO A 131 -6.19 8.43 0.73
CA PRO A 131 -6.95 7.19 0.77
C PRO A 131 -6.81 6.54 2.15
N VAL A 132 -7.94 6.14 2.74
CA VAL A 132 -7.99 5.52 4.07
C VAL A 132 -8.36 4.05 3.93
N PHE A 133 -7.46 3.17 4.32
CA PHE A 133 -7.66 1.72 4.30
C PHE A 133 -8.53 1.28 5.47
N THR A 134 -9.56 0.50 5.17
CA THR A 134 -10.48 -0.09 6.16
C THR A 134 -10.38 -1.61 6.11
N ALA A 135 -10.70 -2.28 7.22
CA ALA A 135 -10.83 -3.73 7.21
C ALA A 135 -11.95 -4.14 6.24
N HIS A 136 -11.73 -5.20 5.45
CA HIS A 136 -12.77 -5.73 4.59
C HIS A 136 -13.60 -6.76 5.36
N PRO A 137 -14.91 -6.53 5.59
CA PRO A 137 -15.72 -7.34 6.51
C PRO A 137 -15.91 -8.80 6.07
N THR A 138 -15.65 -9.11 4.80
CA THR A 138 -15.86 -10.44 4.20
C THR A 138 -14.67 -10.96 3.38
N GLU A 139 -13.48 -10.35 3.47
CA GLU A 139 -12.34 -10.80 2.65
C GLU A 139 -11.77 -12.10 3.20
N ALA A 140 -12.34 -13.21 2.73
CA ALA A 140 -11.98 -14.57 3.11
C ALA A 140 -10.57 -14.94 2.62
N ALA A 141 -10.17 -14.41 1.45
CA ALA A 141 -8.96 -14.82 0.76
C ALA A 141 -7.69 -14.49 1.57
N ARG A 142 -6.97 -15.54 1.97
CA ARG A 142 -5.68 -15.42 2.68
C ARG A 142 -4.62 -14.81 1.75
N ARG A 143 -3.62 -14.12 2.31
CA ARG A 143 -2.44 -13.60 1.58
C ARG A 143 -1.79 -14.65 0.65
N SER A 144 -1.76 -15.91 1.09
CA SER A 144 -1.25 -17.04 0.30
C SER A 144 -2.03 -17.30 -0.98
N VAL A 145 -3.33 -17.02 -1.02
CA VAL A 145 -4.18 -17.11 -2.21
C VAL A 145 -3.93 -15.89 -3.09
N LEU A 146 -3.93 -14.68 -2.53
CA LEU A 146 -3.65 -13.43 -3.25
C LEU A 146 -2.29 -13.48 -3.99
N ASN A 147 -1.24 -13.97 -3.32
CA ASN A 147 0.07 -14.16 -3.94
C ASN A 147 0.04 -15.11 -5.16
N LYS A 148 -0.76 -16.17 -5.11
CA LYS A 148 -0.90 -17.11 -6.25
C LYS A 148 -1.70 -16.49 -7.38
N LEU A 149 -2.79 -15.79 -7.05
CA LEU A 149 -3.59 -15.03 -8.01
C LEU A 149 -2.73 -13.96 -8.72
N ARG A 150 -1.83 -13.27 -8.02
CA ARG A 150 -0.86 -12.34 -8.64
C ARG A 150 0.11 -13.04 -9.57
N ARG A 151 0.59 -14.24 -9.24
CA ARG A 151 1.44 -15.03 -10.15
C ARG A 151 0.69 -15.41 -11.42
N ILE A 152 -0.58 -15.80 -11.30
CA ILE A 152 -1.46 -16.06 -12.44
C ILE A 152 -1.64 -14.77 -13.26
N ALA A 153 -1.87 -13.63 -12.61
CA ALA A 153 -1.98 -12.34 -13.29
C ALA A 153 -0.71 -12.00 -14.08
N ALA A 154 0.47 -12.14 -13.47
CA ALA A 154 1.76 -11.87 -14.12
C ALA A 154 2.03 -12.81 -15.31
N LEU A 155 1.66 -14.09 -15.19
CA LEU A 155 1.71 -15.03 -16.30
C LEU A 155 0.79 -14.58 -17.43
N LEU A 156 -0.48 -14.26 -17.14
CA LEU A 156 -1.40 -13.72 -18.14
C LEU A 156 -0.85 -12.46 -18.81
N GLU A 157 -0.22 -11.54 -18.06
CA GLU A 157 0.33 -10.30 -18.61
C GLU A 157 1.52 -10.51 -19.56
N THR A 158 2.26 -11.61 -19.40
CA THR A 158 3.45 -11.90 -20.20
C THR A 158 3.03 -12.28 -21.62
N PRO A 159 3.50 -11.56 -22.66
CA PRO A 159 3.29 -11.99 -24.04
C PRO A 159 3.98 -13.33 -24.29
N VAL A 160 3.26 -14.29 -24.86
CA VAL A 160 3.76 -15.65 -25.09
C VAL A 160 3.80 -15.95 -26.58
N ILE A 161 4.97 -16.34 -27.08
CA ILE A 161 5.11 -16.89 -28.43
C ILE A 161 4.62 -18.34 -28.47
N GLU A 162 4.13 -18.78 -29.63
CA GLU A 162 3.45 -20.08 -29.75
C GLU A 162 4.31 -21.26 -29.26
N SER A 163 5.63 -21.23 -29.50
CA SER A 163 6.56 -22.29 -29.06
C SER A 163 6.67 -22.45 -27.54
N ASP A 164 6.39 -21.39 -26.77
CA ASP A 164 6.46 -21.40 -25.30
C ASP A 164 5.09 -21.60 -24.64
N ARG A 165 4.00 -21.62 -25.43
CA ARG A 165 2.62 -21.69 -24.94
C ARG A 165 2.38 -22.88 -24.02
N ARG A 166 2.88 -24.06 -24.39
CA ARG A 166 2.78 -25.27 -23.55
C ARG A 166 3.46 -25.09 -22.19
N ARG A 167 4.66 -24.51 -22.16
CA ARG A 167 5.37 -24.26 -20.90
C ARG A 167 4.60 -23.26 -20.04
N HIS A 168 4.03 -22.25 -20.67
CA HIS A 168 3.22 -21.24 -20.01
C HIS A 168 1.93 -21.82 -19.40
N ASP A 169 1.24 -22.69 -20.14
CA ASP A 169 0.06 -23.44 -19.65
C ASP A 169 0.40 -24.29 -18.43
N ILE A 170 1.55 -24.98 -18.45
CA ILE A 170 2.01 -25.75 -17.30
C ILE A 170 2.20 -24.83 -16.07
N ARG A 171 2.79 -23.64 -16.23
CA ARG A 171 2.95 -22.70 -15.11
C ARG A 171 1.62 -22.15 -14.59
N LEU A 172 0.65 -21.90 -15.47
CA LEU A 172 -0.70 -21.53 -15.06
C LEU A 172 -1.36 -22.68 -14.28
N ALA A 173 -1.31 -23.90 -14.82
CA ALA A 173 -1.86 -25.10 -14.18
C ALA A 173 -1.24 -25.36 -12.80
N GLU A 174 0.09 -25.24 -12.66
CA GLU A 174 0.79 -25.36 -11.37
C GLU A 174 0.26 -24.36 -10.34
N ASN A 175 0.02 -23.10 -10.73
CA ASN A 175 -0.51 -22.10 -9.80
C ASN A 175 -1.99 -22.34 -9.48
N ILE A 176 -2.80 -22.80 -10.45
CA ILE A 176 -4.21 -23.15 -10.22
C ILE A 176 -4.33 -24.36 -9.28
N ASP A 177 -3.50 -25.38 -9.47
CA ASP A 177 -3.39 -26.53 -8.55
C ASP A 177 -3.06 -26.07 -7.12
N LEU A 178 -2.10 -25.14 -6.99
CA LEU A 178 -1.73 -24.58 -5.70
C LEU A 178 -2.83 -23.70 -5.08
N VAL A 179 -3.65 -23.02 -5.88
CA VAL A 179 -4.84 -22.31 -5.38
C VAL A 179 -5.83 -23.33 -4.83
N TRP A 180 -6.13 -24.40 -5.58
CA TRP A 180 -7.02 -25.48 -5.12
C TRP A 180 -6.52 -26.19 -3.86
N GLN A 181 -5.20 -26.34 -3.70
CA GLN A 181 -4.62 -26.97 -2.50
C GLN A 181 -4.46 -26.01 -1.31
N THR A 182 -4.70 -24.71 -1.51
CA THR A 182 -4.65 -23.73 -0.43
C THR A 182 -6.05 -23.58 0.16
N ASP A 183 -6.16 -23.68 1.48
CA ASP A 183 -7.40 -23.35 2.17
C ASP A 183 -7.70 -21.84 2.02
N GLU A 184 -8.77 -21.54 1.29
CA GLU A 184 -9.25 -20.17 1.04
C GLU A 184 -9.95 -19.62 2.28
N LEU A 185 -10.56 -20.49 3.10
CA LEU A 185 -11.28 -20.07 4.29
C LEU A 185 -10.32 -19.91 5.46
N ARG A 186 -10.56 -18.87 6.26
CA ARG A 186 -9.92 -18.78 7.57
C ARG A 186 -10.73 -19.63 8.53
N VAL A 187 -10.09 -20.66 9.11
CA VAL A 187 -10.70 -21.55 10.12
C VAL A 187 -11.14 -20.76 11.37
N VAL A 188 -10.48 -19.64 11.65
CA VAL A 188 -10.78 -18.75 12.78
C VAL A 188 -11.01 -17.34 12.25
N ARG A 189 -11.91 -16.59 12.89
CA ARG A 189 -12.12 -15.16 12.60
C ARG A 189 -10.77 -14.43 12.70
N PRO A 190 -10.40 -13.60 11.71
CA PRO A 190 -9.13 -12.87 11.74
C PRO A 190 -9.03 -11.99 12.98
N GLU A 191 -7.84 -11.95 13.57
CA GLU A 191 -7.52 -10.96 14.58
C GLU A 191 -7.22 -9.60 13.92
N PRO A 192 -7.41 -8.46 14.60
CA PRO A 192 -7.13 -7.15 14.02
C PRO A 192 -5.69 -7.02 13.46
N ALA A 193 -4.72 -7.71 14.07
CA ALA A 193 -3.34 -7.75 13.57
C ALA A 193 -3.22 -8.44 12.20
N ASP A 194 -4.05 -9.44 11.90
CA ASP A 194 -4.05 -10.11 10.60
C ASP A 194 -4.68 -9.24 9.50
N GLU A 195 -5.71 -8.47 9.85
CA GLU A 195 -6.29 -7.47 8.96
C GLU A 195 -5.26 -6.37 8.66
N ALA A 196 -4.51 -5.93 9.68
CA ALA A 196 -3.46 -4.94 9.51
C ALA A 196 -2.37 -5.44 8.55
N ARG A 197 -1.90 -6.70 8.71
CA ARG A 197 -0.94 -7.32 7.78
C ARG A 197 -1.44 -7.37 6.34
N ASN A 198 -2.75 -7.53 6.12
CA ASN A 198 -3.32 -7.54 4.78
C ASN A 198 -3.26 -6.14 4.15
N ALA A 199 -3.66 -5.10 4.89
CA ALA A 199 -3.57 -3.73 4.38
C ALA A 199 -2.13 -3.28 4.14
N ILE A 200 -1.22 -3.62 5.07
CA ILE A 200 0.22 -3.37 4.91
C ILE A 200 0.75 -4.00 3.62
N TYR A 201 0.36 -5.23 3.32
CA TYR A 201 0.77 -5.88 2.07
C TYR A 201 0.38 -5.10 0.80
N TYR A 202 -0.76 -4.43 0.76
CA TYR A 202 -1.13 -3.54 -0.34
C TYR A 202 -0.35 -2.21 -0.32
N LEU A 203 -0.13 -1.65 0.88
CA LEU A 203 0.66 -0.43 1.04
C LEU A 203 2.11 -0.63 0.61
N ASP A 204 2.76 -1.74 0.99
CA ASP A 204 4.12 -2.11 0.57
C ASP A 204 4.21 -2.20 -0.98
N GLU A 205 3.19 -2.77 -1.64
CA GLU A 205 3.16 -2.88 -3.10
C GLU A 205 2.97 -1.51 -3.79
N LEU A 206 2.12 -0.65 -3.23
CA LEU A 206 1.93 0.72 -3.70
C LEU A 206 3.20 1.56 -3.51
N HIS A 207 3.90 1.37 -2.39
CA HIS A 207 5.16 2.01 -2.06
C HIS A 207 6.26 1.63 -3.05
N ALA A 208 6.45 0.33 -3.28
CA ALA A 208 7.50 -0.19 -4.15
C ALA A 208 7.33 0.23 -5.62
N ASN A 209 6.09 0.40 -6.09
CA ASN A 209 5.81 0.58 -7.52
C ASN A 209 5.02 1.86 -7.81
N ALA A 210 3.70 1.79 -7.64
CA ALA A 210 2.76 2.69 -8.30
C ALA A 210 2.83 4.15 -7.84
N VAL A 211 3.10 4.40 -6.55
CA VAL A 211 3.07 5.77 -6.01
C VAL A 211 4.21 6.62 -6.57
N GLY A 212 5.42 6.05 -6.69
CA GLY A 212 6.54 6.75 -7.29
C GLY A 212 6.23 7.19 -8.72
N ASP A 213 5.69 6.28 -9.54
CA ASP A 213 5.32 6.57 -10.93
C ASP A 213 4.22 7.64 -11.03
N VAL A 214 3.19 7.58 -10.17
CA VAL A 214 2.10 8.57 -10.18
C VAL A 214 2.59 9.97 -9.78
N LEU A 215 3.47 10.07 -8.78
CA LEU A 215 4.03 11.35 -8.33
C LEU A 215 5.03 11.93 -9.35
N GLU A 216 5.79 11.07 -10.02
CA GLU A 216 6.68 11.43 -11.13
C GLU A 216 5.86 11.97 -12.32
N ASP A 217 4.82 11.24 -12.74
CA ASP A 217 3.87 11.67 -13.77
C ASP A 217 3.21 13.02 -13.38
N LEU A 218 2.75 13.18 -12.14
CA LEU A 218 2.12 14.42 -11.67
C LEU A 218 3.09 15.60 -11.78
N THR A 219 4.33 15.42 -11.34
CA THR A 219 5.36 16.46 -11.38
C THR A 219 5.65 16.86 -12.83
N ALA A 220 5.90 15.89 -13.71
CA ALA A 220 6.21 16.14 -15.11
C ALA A 220 5.04 16.83 -15.85
N GLU A 221 3.80 16.42 -15.59
CA GLU A 221 2.63 17.01 -16.23
C GLU A 221 2.34 18.43 -15.75
N LEU A 222 2.58 18.75 -14.47
CA LEU A 222 2.50 20.12 -13.96
C LEU A 222 3.58 21.01 -14.57
N GLU A 223 4.82 20.52 -14.66
CA GLU A 223 5.93 21.26 -15.26
C GLU A 223 5.67 21.58 -16.73
N ARG A 224 5.09 20.61 -17.46
CA ARG A 224 4.71 20.77 -18.87
C ARG A 224 3.72 21.92 -19.09
N VAL A 225 2.87 22.20 -18.11
CA VAL A 225 1.91 23.33 -18.16
C VAL A 225 2.42 24.59 -17.45
N GLY A 226 3.69 24.63 -17.07
CA GLY A 226 4.37 25.80 -16.52
C GLY A 226 4.26 25.97 -15.01
N PHE A 227 3.93 24.90 -14.27
CA PHE A 227 3.79 24.92 -12.82
C PHE A 227 4.73 23.93 -12.16
N THR A 228 5.38 24.33 -11.07
CA THR A 228 6.20 23.43 -10.27
C THR A 228 5.43 22.94 -9.07
N LEU A 229 5.54 21.65 -8.77
CA LEU A 229 5.03 21.08 -7.52
C LEU A 229 6.03 21.42 -6.40
N PRO A 230 5.68 22.21 -5.37
CA PRO A 230 6.62 22.55 -4.31
C PRO A 230 7.15 21.31 -3.59
N ASP A 231 8.40 21.35 -3.14
CA ASP A 231 9.08 20.20 -2.51
C ASP A 231 8.47 19.82 -1.14
N ASP A 232 7.88 20.79 -0.45
CA ASP A 232 7.19 20.60 0.84
C ASP A 232 5.77 20.04 0.69
N THR A 233 5.23 19.98 -0.54
CA THR A 233 3.87 19.53 -0.80
C THR A 233 3.79 18.00 -0.83
N ARG A 234 2.76 17.46 -0.16
CA ARG A 234 2.44 16.03 -0.12
C ARG A 234 1.08 15.78 -0.79
N PRO A 235 1.05 15.68 -2.14
CA PRO A 235 -0.20 15.54 -2.89
C PRO A 235 -0.91 14.21 -2.62
N LEU A 236 -0.17 13.20 -2.16
CA LEU A 236 -0.70 11.89 -1.80
C LEU A 236 -0.14 11.50 -0.43
N THR A 237 -1.01 11.07 0.47
CA THR A 237 -0.65 10.42 1.75
C THR A 237 -1.59 9.24 1.98
N PHE A 238 -1.31 8.39 2.97
CA PHE A 238 -2.15 7.23 3.27
C PHE A 238 -2.65 7.26 4.70
N GLY A 239 -3.88 6.79 4.90
CA GLY A 239 -4.51 6.59 6.20
C GLY A 239 -5.00 5.16 6.39
N THR A 240 -5.31 4.79 7.63
CA THR A 240 -5.85 3.47 7.95
C THR A 240 -6.70 3.50 9.21
N TRP A 241 -7.79 2.73 9.21
CA TRP A 241 -8.64 2.49 10.38
C TRP A 241 -8.33 1.16 11.06
N ILE A 242 -7.55 0.29 10.42
CA ILE A 242 -7.30 -1.06 10.91
C ILE A 242 -6.38 -1.00 12.13
N GLY A 243 -6.89 -1.46 13.28
CA GLY A 243 -6.23 -1.34 14.58
C GLY A 243 -6.51 -0.03 15.33
N GLY A 244 -7.15 0.95 14.69
CA GLY A 244 -7.52 2.24 15.30
C GLY A 244 -9.04 2.41 15.52
N ASP A 245 -9.85 1.80 14.66
CA ASP A 245 -11.30 1.81 14.73
C ASP A 245 -11.82 0.75 15.71
N ARG A 246 -12.32 1.22 16.85
CA ARG A 246 -12.89 0.39 17.93
C ARG A 246 -14.40 0.58 18.11
N ASP A 247 -15.01 1.41 17.27
CA ASP A 247 -16.46 1.64 17.29
C ASP A 247 -17.22 0.32 17.05
N GLY A 248 -17.90 -0.18 18.08
CA GLY A 248 -18.61 -1.46 18.05
C GLY A 248 -17.71 -2.70 17.98
N ASN A 249 -16.38 -2.57 18.13
CA ASN A 249 -15.43 -3.68 18.05
C ASN A 249 -14.54 -3.78 19.30
N PRO A 250 -14.92 -4.56 20.32
CA PRO A 250 -14.17 -4.69 21.56
C PRO A 250 -12.81 -5.38 21.39
N ASN A 251 -12.53 -5.99 20.23
CA ASN A 251 -11.25 -6.66 19.96
C ASN A 251 -10.13 -5.66 19.64
N VAL A 252 -10.46 -4.40 19.33
CA VAL A 252 -9.46 -3.34 19.09
C VAL A 252 -9.13 -2.66 20.41
N THR A 253 -8.26 -3.30 21.18
CA THR A 253 -7.76 -2.80 22.48
C THR A 253 -6.63 -1.79 22.28
N PRO A 254 -6.26 -0.99 23.31
CA PRO A 254 -5.07 -0.13 23.25
C PRO A 254 -3.78 -0.89 22.90
N GLN A 255 -3.62 -2.12 23.39
CA GLN A 255 -2.45 -2.95 23.05
C GLN A 255 -2.45 -3.34 21.57
N VAL A 256 -3.60 -3.73 21.02
CA VAL A 256 -3.73 -4.02 19.59
C VAL A 256 -3.40 -2.80 18.74
N THR A 257 -3.91 -1.61 19.10
CA THR A 257 -3.55 -0.35 18.43
C THR A 257 -2.04 -0.13 18.45
N TRP A 258 -1.40 -0.33 19.60
CA TRP A 258 0.05 -0.20 19.74
C TRP A 258 0.83 -1.20 18.88
N ASP A 259 0.44 -2.48 18.91
CA ASP A 259 1.11 -3.53 18.15
C ASP A 259 1.02 -3.28 16.63
N VAL A 260 -0.15 -2.81 16.15
CA VAL A 260 -0.33 -2.45 14.73
C VAL A 260 0.51 -1.23 14.36
N LEU A 261 0.63 -0.23 15.24
CA LEU A 261 1.51 0.93 14.99
C LEU A 261 2.97 0.50 14.87
N ILE A 262 3.47 -0.37 15.75
CA ILE A 262 4.85 -0.89 15.67
C ILE A 262 5.05 -1.68 14.37
N LEU A 263 4.08 -2.54 14.01
CA LEU A 263 4.13 -3.30 12.77
C LEU A 263 4.18 -2.38 11.53
N GLN A 264 3.38 -1.31 11.49
CA GLN A 264 3.41 -0.33 10.40
C GLN A 264 4.76 0.39 10.29
N HIS A 265 5.34 0.78 11.42
CA HIS A 265 6.67 1.40 11.42
C HIS A 265 7.75 0.43 10.97
N GLU A 266 7.65 -0.85 11.35
CA GLU A 266 8.59 -1.86 10.91
C GLU A 266 8.59 -1.97 9.38
N HIS A 267 7.41 -2.05 8.77
CA HIS A 267 7.24 -2.12 7.32
C HIS A 267 7.66 -0.83 6.62
N GLY A 268 7.19 0.34 7.09
CA GLY A 268 7.57 1.64 6.51
C GLY A 268 9.08 1.90 6.56
N ILE A 269 9.78 1.44 7.60
CA ILE A 269 11.24 1.53 7.67
C ILE A 269 11.92 0.51 6.75
N ASN A 270 11.41 -0.72 6.61
CA ASN A 270 11.95 -1.71 5.66
C ASN A 270 11.83 -1.20 4.22
N ASP A 271 10.67 -0.67 3.87
CA ASP A 271 10.38 -0.03 2.59
C ASP A 271 11.34 1.13 2.31
N ALA A 272 11.61 1.98 3.31
CA ALA A 272 12.61 3.03 3.20
C ALA A 272 14.02 2.47 3.03
N LEU A 273 14.40 1.42 3.78
CA LEU A 273 15.69 0.76 3.68
C LEU A 273 15.95 0.24 2.27
N ASP A 274 14.96 -0.36 1.61
CA ASP A 274 15.07 -0.86 0.24
C ASP A 274 15.36 0.28 -0.75
N LEU A 275 14.64 1.40 -0.66
CA LEU A 275 14.91 2.59 -1.48
C LEU A 275 16.31 3.17 -1.23
N ILE A 276 16.76 3.22 0.02
CA ILE A 276 18.10 3.72 0.37
C ILE A 276 19.19 2.76 -0.11
N ASP A 277 18.96 1.44 -0.06
CA ASP A 277 19.90 0.44 -0.56
C ASP A 277 20.09 0.55 -2.08
N GLU A 278 19.01 0.84 -2.82
CA GLU A 278 19.08 1.19 -4.24
C GLU A 278 19.89 2.47 -4.48
N LEU A 279 19.56 3.57 -3.77
CA LEU A 279 20.29 4.84 -3.89
C LEU A 279 21.78 4.67 -3.61
N ARG A 280 22.15 3.90 -2.57
CA ARG A 280 23.54 3.58 -2.24
C ARG A 280 24.27 2.87 -3.40
N GLY A 281 23.57 2.01 -4.13
CA GLY A 281 24.07 1.37 -5.34
C GLY A 281 24.42 2.37 -6.43
N PHE A 282 23.54 3.36 -6.67
CA PHE A 282 23.69 4.36 -7.73
C PHE A 282 24.66 5.51 -7.39
N LEU A 283 24.75 5.92 -6.13
CA LEU A 283 25.46 7.12 -5.67
C LEU A 283 26.99 6.95 -5.57
N SER A 284 27.60 6.31 -6.56
CA SER A 284 29.05 6.05 -6.65
C SER A 284 29.86 7.28 -7.13
N ASN A 285 29.28 8.48 -7.04
CA ASN A 285 29.88 9.70 -7.57
C ASN A 285 31.19 9.99 -6.82
N SER A 286 32.31 9.98 -7.56
CA SER A 286 33.60 10.33 -6.98
C SER A 286 33.74 11.85 -6.84
N ILE A 287 34.18 12.30 -5.66
CA ILE A 287 34.50 13.68 -5.37
C ILE A 287 35.58 14.24 -6.32
N ARG A 288 36.44 13.37 -6.90
CA ARG A 288 37.45 13.76 -7.88
C ARG A 288 36.87 14.25 -9.21
N TYR A 289 35.68 13.80 -9.58
CA TYR A 289 35.07 14.10 -10.88
C TYR A 289 33.89 15.08 -10.79
N ALA A 290 33.05 14.93 -9.76
CA ALA A 290 31.81 15.72 -9.62
C ALA A 290 31.92 16.78 -8.51
N GLY A 291 32.68 16.51 -7.44
CA GLY A 291 32.68 17.31 -6.21
C GLY A 291 31.46 17.03 -5.32
N ALA A 292 31.40 17.74 -4.20
CA ALA A 292 30.30 17.75 -3.24
C ALA A 292 30.29 19.07 -2.48
N THR A 293 29.12 19.54 -2.05
CA THR A 293 28.99 20.76 -1.27
C THR A 293 29.63 20.59 0.10
N GLU A 294 30.15 21.68 0.67
CA GLU A 294 30.72 21.69 2.03
C GLU A 294 29.71 21.21 3.07
N GLU A 295 28.45 21.66 2.98
CA GLU A 295 27.37 21.24 3.88
C GLU A 295 27.16 19.70 3.90
N LEU A 296 27.17 19.05 2.73
CA LEU A 296 27.10 17.59 2.64
C LEU A 296 28.30 16.91 3.32
N LEU A 297 29.50 17.45 3.13
CA LEU A 297 30.73 16.88 3.68
C LEU A 297 30.79 17.02 5.20
N GLU A 298 30.39 18.16 5.74
CA GLU A 298 30.29 18.40 7.19
C GLU A 298 29.25 17.48 7.83
N SER A 299 28.06 17.39 7.21
CA SER A 299 26.99 16.49 7.65
C SER A 299 27.43 15.02 7.62
N LEU A 300 28.15 14.60 6.58
CA LEU A 300 28.72 13.26 6.49
C LEU A 300 29.74 13.00 7.59
N GLN A 301 30.63 13.96 7.86
CA GLN A 301 31.64 13.82 8.91
C GLN A 301 30.98 13.63 10.29
N ALA A 302 29.98 14.45 10.61
CA ALA A 302 29.22 14.32 11.86
C ALA A 302 28.53 12.94 11.97
N ASP A 303 27.93 12.45 10.89
CA ASP A 303 27.31 11.13 10.85
C ASP A 303 28.33 10.01 11.08
N LEU A 304 29.51 10.08 10.45
CA LEU A 304 30.56 9.07 10.58
C LEU A 304 31.15 9.00 11.99
N GLU A 305 31.11 10.09 12.75
CA GLU A 305 31.49 10.16 14.16
C GLU A 305 30.38 9.59 15.07
N ALA A 306 29.12 9.92 14.77
CA ALA A 306 27.97 9.45 15.53
C ALA A 306 27.66 7.95 15.32
N LEU A 307 28.09 7.36 14.20
CA LEU A 307 27.75 5.99 13.77
C LEU A 307 28.98 5.05 13.79
N PRO A 308 29.34 4.46 14.95
CA PRO A 308 30.43 3.51 15.07
C PRO A 308 30.17 2.18 14.34
N GLU A 309 28.93 1.89 13.96
CA GLU A 309 28.53 0.70 13.22
C GLU A 309 29.14 0.69 11.80
N ILE A 310 29.47 1.87 11.26
CA ILE A 310 30.11 1.98 9.95
C ILE A 310 31.59 1.60 10.07
N SER A 311 31.93 0.41 9.57
CA SER A 311 33.29 -0.14 9.72
C SER A 311 34.38 0.77 9.12
N PRO A 312 35.57 0.87 9.75
CA PRO A 312 36.70 1.63 9.19
C PRO A 312 37.12 1.17 7.80
N ARG A 313 36.97 -0.13 7.50
CA ARG A 313 37.25 -0.70 6.19
C ARG A 313 36.34 -0.10 5.12
N TYR A 314 35.05 0.05 5.39
CA TYR A 314 34.08 0.61 4.45
C TYR A 314 34.38 2.11 4.21
N LYS A 315 34.60 2.89 5.28
CA LYS A 315 35.00 4.30 5.18
C LYS A 315 36.20 4.49 4.26
N ARG A 316 37.23 3.64 4.39
CA ARG A 316 38.43 3.70 3.56
C ARG A 316 38.17 3.32 2.09
N LEU A 317 37.37 2.30 1.83
CA LEU A 317 37.09 1.84 0.45
C LEU A 317 36.26 2.86 -0.34
N ASN A 318 35.42 3.64 0.34
CA ASN A 318 34.51 4.59 -0.27
C ASN A 318 34.87 6.05 0.07
N ALA A 319 36.12 6.31 0.49
CA ALA A 319 36.56 7.63 0.95
C ALA A 319 36.37 8.76 -0.08
N GLU A 320 36.34 8.41 -1.37
CA GLU A 320 36.14 9.36 -2.46
C GLU A 320 34.69 9.44 -2.94
N GLU A 321 33.76 8.68 -2.34
CA GLU A 321 32.36 8.57 -2.75
C GLU A 321 31.44 9.11 -1.64
N PRO A 322 31.42 10.44 -1.41
CA PRO A 322 30.73 11.04 -0.27
C PRO A 322 29.22 10.76 -0.26
N TYR A 323 28.58 10.73 -1.44
CA TYR A 323 27.15 10.45 -1.56
C TYR A 323 26.80 9.02 -1.14
N ARG A 324 27.59 8.02 -1.55
CA ARG A 324 27.44 6.63 -1.11
C ARG A 324 27.64 6.50 0.40
N LEU A 325 28.65 7.18 0.95
CA LEU A 325 28.89 7.18 2.40
C LEU A 325 27.73 7.81 3.17
N LYS A 326 27.19 8.94 2.71
CA LYS A 326 26.03 9.59 3.34
C LYS A 326 24.79 8.69 3.26
N ALA A 327 24.50 8.10 2.10
CA ALA A 327 23.42 7.12 1.96
C ALA A 327 23.60 5.90 2.90
N THR A 328 24.85 5.45 3.10
CA THR A 328 25.15 4.38 4.06
C THR A 328 24.86 4.80 5.51
N CYS A 329 25.15 6.06 5.87
CA CYS A 329 24.83 6.61 7.19
C CYS A 329 23.31 6.70 7.40
N ILE A 330 22.57 7.20 6.41
CA ILE A 330 21.10 7.25 6.41
C ILE A 330 20.52 5.85 6.63
N ARG A 331 21.01 4.85 5.89
CA ARG A 331 20.62 3.45 6.04
C ARG A 331 20.85 2.94 7.47
N GLN A 332 22.00 3.27 8.08
CA GLN A 332 22.30 2.87 9.45
C GLN A 332 21.40 3.57 10.47
N LYS A 333 21.08 4.85 10.28
CA LYS A 333 20.10 5.57 11.11
C LYS A 333 18.71 4.93 11.03
N LEU A 334 18.28 4.49 9.85
CA LEU A 334 17.03 3.74 9.68
C LEU A 334 17.02 2.41 10.45
N GLU A 335 18.10 1.64 10.36
CA GLU A 335 18.25 0.39 11.12
C GLU A 335 18.21 0.66 12.64
N ASN A 336 18.91 1.68 13.10
CA ASN A 336 18.87 2.10 14.51
C ASN A 336 17.46 2.56 14.92
N THR A 337 16.73 3.24 14.04
CA THR A 337 15.33 3.66 14.26
C THR A 337 14.42 2.45 14.43
N LYS A 338 14.54 1.45 13.55
CA LYS A 338 13.79 0.19 13.63
C LYS A 338 14.06 -0.52 14.96
N GLN A 339 15.32 -0.65 15.33
CA GLN A 339 15.71 -1.27 16.60
C GLN A 339 15.21 -0.51 17.82
N ARG A 340 15.26 0.83 17.77
CA ARG A 340 14.74 1.71 18.83
C ARG A 340 13.25 1.49 19.06
N LEU A 341 12.46 1.48 17.98
CA LEU A 341 11.01 1.26 18.06
C LEU A 341 10.68 -0.13 18.58
N ALA A 342 11.36 -1.17 18.08
CA ALA A 342 11.17 -2.54 18.54
C ALA A 342 11.50 -2.75 20.03
N LYS A 343 12.51 -2.03 20.55
CA LYS A 343 12.94 -2.12 21.96
C LYS A 343 12.28 -1.09 22.87
N GLY A 344 11.56 -0.11 22.32
CA GLY A 344 10.98 1.01 23.07
C GLY A 344 12.01 1.91 23.75
N THR A 345 13.21 2.06 23.19
CA THR A 345 14.26 2.91 23.79
C THR A 345 14.09 4.39 23.43
N PRO A 346 14.66 5.33 24.21
CA PRO A 346 14.64 6.76 23.88
C PRO A 346 15.33 7.06 22.55
N HIS A 347 14.90 8.13 21.88
CA HIS A 347 15.54 8.67 20.67
C HIS A 347 16.95 9.17 20.97
N ALA A 348 17.90 8.84 20.09
CA ALA A 348 19.27 9.33 20.15
C ALA A 348 19.58 10.19 18.90
N PRO A 349 19.59 11.53 19.03
CA PRO A 349 19.87 12.44 17.93
C PRO A 349 21.18 12.10 17.19
N GLY A 350 21.15 12.14 15.87
CA GLY A 350 22.29 11.79 15.00
C GLY A 350 22.55 10.28 14.85
N ARG A 351 21.95 9.42 15.70
CA ARG A 351 22.09 7.96 15.61
C ARG A 351 20.87 7.28 15.01
N ASP A 352 19.69 7.84 15.20
CA ASP A 352 18.44 7.36 14.63
C ASP A 352 17.54 8.55 14.25
N TYR A 353 16.41 8.29 13.59
CA TYR A 353 15.44 9.31 13.20
C TYR A 353 14.28 9.37 14.19
N LEU A 354 13.92 10.56 14.64
CA LEU A 354 12.70 10.76 15.41
C LEU A 354 11.45 10.62 14.54
N GLY A 355 11.55 11.01 13.26
CA GLY A 355 10.48 10.86 12.29
C GLY A 355 10.93 11.18 10.86
N THR A 356 9.98 11.06 9.92
CA THR A 356 10.22 11.18 8.48
C THR A 356 10.87 12.49 8.05
N SER A 357 10.62 13.61 8.74
CA SER A 357 11.17 14.93 8.37
C SER A 357 12.70 14.98 8.39
N GLU A 358 13.34 14.30 9.34
CA GLU A 358 14.80 14.26 9.46
C GLU A 358 15.41 13.44 8.32
N LEU A 359 14.79 12.31 7.96
CA LEU A 359 15.16 11.52 6.79
C LEU A 359 15.07 12.34 5.50
N LEU A 360 13.95 13.05 5.29
CA LEU A 360 13.77 13.89 4.10
C LEU A 360 14.79 15.03 4.05
N THR A 361 15.20 15.56 5.20
CA THR A 361 16.25 16.59 5.28
C THR A 361 17.60 16.03 4.80
N ASP A 362 18.00 14.86 5.30
CA ASP A 362 19.24 14.18 4.88
C ASP A 362 19.23 13.86 3.37
N LEU A 363 18.09 13.46 2.82
CA LEU A 363 17.93 13.20 1.39
C LEU A 363 17.93 14.47 0.55
N THR A 364 17.28 15.53 1.01
CA THR A 364 17.28 16.83 0.32
C THR A 364 18.69 17.44 0.27
N LEU A 365 19.50 17.21 1.30
CA LEU A 365 20.92 17.59 1.31
C LEU A 365 21.71 16.88 0.21
N ILE A 366 21.54 15.57 0.06
CA ILE A 366 22.13 14.80 -1.06
C ILE A 366 21.65 15.36 -2.40
N GLN A 367 20.35 15.58 -2.55
CA GLN A 367 19.75 16.08 -3.80
C GLN A 367 20.31 17.45 -4.19
N THR A 368 20.39 18.38 -3.25
CA THR A 368 20.91 19.73 -3.46
C THR A 368 22.37 19.69 -3.90
N SER A 369 23.21 18.93 -3.19
CA SER A 369 24.62 18.77 -3.57
C SER A 369 24.78 18.15 -4.97
N LEU A 370 23.95 17.17 -5.34
CA LEU A 370 23.98 16.60 -6.69
C LEU A 370 23.64 17.65 -7.76
N ARG A 371 22.64 18.52 -7.54
CA ARG A 371 22.30 19.60 -8.48
C ARG A 371 23.48 20.54 -8.70
N GLU A 372 24.18 20.93 -7.63
CA GLU A 372 25.35 21.81 -7.69
C GLU A 372 26.57 21.15 -8.33
N HIS A 373 26.68 19.82 -8.24
CA HIS A 373 27.84 19.04 -8.67
C HIS A 373 27.57 18.13 -9.87
N ARG A 374 26.95 18.67 -10.93
CA ARG A 374 26.72 18.01 -12.23
C ARG A 374 25.89 16.72 -12.19
N GLY A 375 25.14 16.49 -11.10
CA GLY A 375 24.27 15.35 -10.87
C GLY A 375 22.78 15.63 -11.09
N GLY A 376 22.42 16.75 -11.72
CA GLY A 376 21.03 17.22 -11.88
C GLY A 376 20.04 16.16 -12.39
N LEU A 377 20.39 15.39 -13.42
CA LEU A 377 19.50 14.34 -13.96
C LEU A 377 19.13 13.27 -12.91
N PHE A 378 20.07 12.89 -12.04
CA PHE A 378 19.78 11.94 -10.96
C PHE A 378 19.02 12.62 -9.81
N ALA A 379 19.38 13.87 -9.50
CA ALA A 379 18.76 14.67 -8.45
C ALA A 379 17.27 14.94 -8.72
N ASP A 380 16.93 15.30 -9.95
CA ASP A 380 15.56 15.66 -10.36
C ASP A 380 14.74 14.45 -10.83
N GLY A 381 15.41 13.36 -11.22
CA GLY A 381 14.78 12.09 -11.55
C GLY A 381 14.63 11.17 -10.33
N ARG A 382 15.48 10.13 -10.27
CA ARG A 382 15.35 9.05 -9.28
C ARG A 382 15.40 9.53 -7.83
N MET A 383 16.25 10.51 -7.51
CA MET A 383 16.32 11.04 -6.14
C MET A 383 15.03 11.75 -5.73
N ASN A 384 14.49 12.62 -6.59
CA ASN A 384 13.21 13.30 -6.36
C ASN A 384 12.07 12.29 -6.21
N ARG A 385 12.03 11.26 -7.07
CA ARG A 385 11.07 10.14 -6.96
C ARG A 385 11.17 9.47 -5.58
N THR A 386 12.36 9.12 -5.11
CA THR A 386 12.56 8.51 -3.79
C THR A 386 12.08 9.43 -2.66
N ILE A 387 12.45 10.72 -2.69
CA ILE A 387 12.01 11.71 -1.69
C ILE A 387 10.48 11.82 -1.66
N ARG A 388 9.84 11.93 -2.83
CA ARG A 388 8.38 12.06 -2.97
C ARG A 388 7.65 10.81 -2.47
N THR A 389 8.13 9.61 -2.81
CA THR A 389 7.58 8.36 -2.30
C THR A 389 7.69 8.28 -0.78
N LEU A 390 8.88 8.55 -0.22
CA LEU A 390 9.08 8.55 1.23
C LEU A 390 8.24 9.62 1.94
N ALA A 391 8.01 10.78 1.31
CA ALA A 391 7.15 11.82 1.86
C ALA A 391 5.66 11.42 1.89
N ALA A 392 5.22 10.59 0.93
CA ALA A 392 3.83 10.14 0.83
C ALA A 392 3.46 9.13 1.92
N PHE A 393 4.34 8.16 2.19
CA PHE A 393 4.12 7.10 3.19
C PHE A 393 4.67 7.48 4.57
N GLY A 394 5.87 8.07 4.59
CA GLY A 394 6.68 8.24 5.80
C GLY A 394 7.16 6.93 6.41
N LEU A 395 7.93 7.04 7.49
CA LEU A 395 8.42 5.88 8.25
C LEU A 395 7.31 5.07 8.91
N GLN A 396 6.13 5.68 9.09
CA GLN A 396 4.95 5.04 9.67
C GLN A 396 4.06 4.32 8.64
N LEU A 397 4.39 4.36 7.34
CA LEU A 397 3.62 3.78 6.21
C LEU A 397 2.25 4.44 5.95
N ALA A 398 1.34 4.47 6.94
CA ALA A 398 0.05 5.13 6.88
C ALA A 398 -0.31 5.78 8.21
N THR A 399 -1.10 6.85 8.18
CA THR A 399 -1.61 7.50 9.39
C THR A 399 -2.79 6.72 9.96
N MET A 400 -2.67 6.19 11.16
CA MET A 400 -3.77 5.51 11.83
C MET A 400 -4.76 6.52 12.42
N ASP A 401 -6.03 6.45 12.01
CA ASP A 401 -7.10 7.20 12.66
C ASP A 401 -7.65 6.36 13.85
N VAL A 402 -7.90 7.00 14.99
CA VAL A 402 -8.56 6.37 16.14
C VAL A 402 -10.02 6.79 16.17
N ARG A 403 -10.93 5.81 16.20
CA ARG A 403 -12.38 6.06 16.17
C ARG A 403 -13.08 5.29 17.28
N GLU A 404 -13.96 5.97 18.00
CA GLU A 404 -14.76 5.42 19.10
C GLU A 404 -16.14 6.08 19.14
N HIS A 405 -17.14 5.36 19.67
CA HIS A 405 -18.49 5.89 19.83
C HIS A 405 -18.55 6.99 20.91
N ALA A 406 -19.32 8.05 20.67
CA ALA A 406 -19.45 9.18 21.59
C ALA A 406 -19.85 8.76 23.02
N ASP A 407 -20.69 7.73 23.15
CA ASP A 407 -21.16 7.23 24.44
C ASP A 407 -20.04 6.66 25.30
N ALA A 408 -19.00 6.06 24.70
CA ALA A 408 -17.85 5.56 25.46
C ALA A 408 -17.08 6.71 26.13
N HIS A 409 -16.95 7.85 25.43
CA HIS A 409 -16.37 9.07 26.00
C HIS A 409 -17.26 9.65 27.10
N HIS A 410 -18.58 9.69 26.89
CA HIS A 410 -19.51 10.17 27.92
C HIS A 410 -19.48 9.29 29.17
N HIS A 411 -19.40 7.98 29.00
CA HIS A 411 -19.27 7.04 30.09
C HIS A 411 -17.99 7.26 30.90
N ALA A 412 -16.83 7.37 30.22
CA ALA A 412 -15.56 7.64 30.87
C ALA A 412 -15.56 8.99 31.64
N LEU A 413 -16.09 10.05 31.01
CA LEU A 413 -16.23 11.35 31.66
C LEU A 413 -17.18 11.30 32.85
N GLY A 414 -18.25 10.53 32.77
CA GLY A 414 -19.17 10.36 33.90
C GLY A 414 -18.51 9.71 35.10
N GLN A 415 -17.68 8.68 34.89
CA GLN A 415 -16.91 8.06 35.97
C GLN A 415 -15.94 9.06 36.65
N LEU A 416 -15.34 9.98 35.90
CA LEU A 416 -14.43 11.00 36.42
C LEU A 416 -15.20 12.11 37.19
N PHE A 417 -16.19 12.74 36.55
CA PHE A 417 -16.93 13.86 37.12
C PHE A 417 -17.79 13.46 38.32
N ASP A 418 -18.53 12.35 38.23
CA ASP A 418 -19.42 11.90 39.31
C ASP A 418 -18.62 11.60 40.59
N ARG A 419 -17.35 11.21 40.46
CA ARG A 419 -16.48 10.88 41.60
C ARG A 419 -15.95 12.11 42.34
N LEU A 420 -15.92 13.27 41.69
CA LEU A 420 -15.52 14.54 42.33
C LEU A 420 -16.63 15.08 43.25
N GLY A 421 -17.89 14.77 42.95
CA GLY A 421 -19.04 15.25 43.75
C GLY A 421 -19.26 16.77 43.70
N GLU A 422 -18.70 17.45 42.69
CA GLU A 422 -18.75 18.91 42.55
C GLU A 422 -20.02 19.41 41.86
N GLU A 423 -20.67 18.53 41.09
CA GLU A 423 -21.85 18.85 40.28
C GLU A 423 -23.13 18.30 40.93
N SER A 424 -24.25 18.99 40.73
CA SER A 424 -25.55 18.62 41.32
C SER A 424 -26.26 17.49 40.57
N TRP A 425 -25.75 17.09 39.40
CA TRP A 425 -26.26 15.98 38.60
C TRP A 425 -25.15 15.00 38.30
N ARG A 426 -25.52 13.74 38.06
CA ARG A 426 -24.64 12.82 37.36
C ARG A 426 -24.39 13.33 35.94
N TYR A 427 -23.17 13.17 35.45
CA TYR A 427 -22.74 13.70 34.16
C TYR A 427 -23.60 13.20 32.99
N GLU A 428 -23.97 11.92 32.97
CA GLU A 428 -24.78 11.32 31.91
C GLU A 428 -26.21 11.89 31.87
N ASP A 429 -26.77 12.22 33.04
CA ASP A 429 -28.12 12.78 33.21
C ASP A 429 -28.16 14.30 32.95
N MET A 430 -27.00 14.96 32.98
CA MET A 430 -26.90 16.40 32.80
C MET A 430 -27.42 16.82 31.41
N PRO A 431 -28.25 17.87 31.28
CA PRO A 431 -28.67 18.35 29.96
C PRO A 431 -27.47 18.85 29.14
N ARG A 432 -27.55 18.71 27.81
CA ARG A 432 -26.44 19.00 26.88
C ARG A 432 -25.79 20.38 27.08
N GLU A 433 -26.59 21.42 27.35
CA GLU A 433 -26.07 22.78 27.57
C GLU A 433 -25.21 22.88 28.84
N TYR A 434 -25.60 22.20 29.91
CA TYR A 434 -24.83 22.17 31.15
C TYR A 434 -23.57 21.32 30.99
N ARG A 435 -23.65 20.17 30.29
CA ARG A 435 -22.46 19.38 29.93
C ARG A 435 -21.45 20.21 29.16
N HIS A 436 -21.90 20.98 28.16
CA HIS A 436 -21.01 21.87 27.40
C HIS A 436 -20.33 22.88 28.33
N LYS A 437 -21.09 23.55 29.20
CA LYS A 437 -20.54 24.54 30.14
C LYS A 437 -19.51 23.93 31.08
N LEU A 438 -19.77 22.73 31.61
CA LEU A 438 -18.85 21.98 32.46
C LEU A 438 -17.55 21.64 31.71
N LEU A 439 -17.65 21.05 30.52
CA LEU A 439 -16.47 20.72 29.70
C LEU A 439 -15.67 21.96 29.34
N ALA A 440 -16.33 23.07 28.95
CA ALA A 440 -15.66 24.33 28.63
C ALA A 440 -15.01 24.99 29.87
N LYS A 441 -15.55 24.75 31.07
CA LYS A 441 -14.93 25.18 32.34
C LYS A 441 -13.68 24.36 32.62
N GLU A 442 -13.76 23.03 32.55
CA GLU A 442 -12.61 22.15 32.80
C GLU A 442 -11.50 22.31 31.75
N LEU A 443 -11.82 22.49 30.48
CA LEU A 443 -10.81 22.77 29.44
C LEU A 443 -10.04 24.08 29.68
N ARG A 444 -10.60 25.02 30.45
CA ARG A 444 -9.92 26.26 30.88
C ARG A 444 -9.23 26.12 32.24
N SER A 445 -9.54 25.06 32.97
CA SER A 445 -8.98 24.78 34.27
C SER A 445 -7.51 24.42 34.14
N ARG A 446 -6.71 24.82 35.14
CA ARG A 446 -5.32 24.37 35.29
C ARG A 446 -5.20 23.20 36.26
N ARG A 447 -6.31 22.80 36.89
CA ARG A 447 -6.37 21.63 37.76
C ARG A 447 -6.46 20.38 36.88
N PRO A 448 -5.61 19.37 37.07
CA PRO A 448 -5.80 18.06 36.47
C PRO A 448 -7.15 17.47 36.91
N LEU A 449 -7.89 16.89 35.96
CA LEU A 449 -9.13 16.18 36.21
C LEU A 449 -8.88 14.73 36.64
#